data_AF-A0A9E4UL97-F1
#
_entry.id   AF-A0A9E4UL97-F1
#
_cell.length_a   1.000
_cell.length_b   1.000
_cell.length_c   1.000
_cell.angle_alpha   90.00
_cell.angle_beta   90.00
_cell.angle_gamma   90.00
#
_symmetry.space_group_name_H-M   'P 1'
#
loop_
_entity.id
_entity.type
_entity.pdbx_description
1 polymer ?
#
loop_
_entity_poly.entity_id
_entity_poly.type
_entity_poly.pdbx_seq_one_letter_code
_entity_poly.pdbx_strand_id
1 'polypeptide(L)'
;MPENMVKAAFVERLNRFAMLADVNGRRVLCHVANSGRLRELLSPANTLWLSAAPLPTNPKATKRKTTHDLRLVDVEGVLVSADARLPNHLLREAIESGRLPEFAGFDQVRSEVTHGDSRLDLLLTGGSSTCLVEAKSVTLVNPIGDERGERVALFPDAPTSRGRKHVLNLCNAVK
;
A
#
# COMPACT_ATOMS: atom_id res chain seq x y z
N MET A 1 8.82 -14.36 -0.24
CA MET A 1 9.44 -13.07 0.10
C MET A 1 10.14 -12.54 -1.15
N PRO A 2 9.97 -11.26 -1.52
CA PRO A 2 10.85 -10.66 -2.53
C PRO A 2 12.32 -10.94 -2.21
N GLU A 3 13.10 -11.25 -3.24
CA GLU A 3 14.50 -11.64 -3.07
C GLU A 3 15.35 -10.48 -2.54
N ASN A 4 16.47 -10.82 -1.88
CA ASN A 4 17.49 -9.87 -1.43
C ASN A 4 17.01 -8.80 -0.44
N MET A 5 16.07 -9.16 0.46
CA MET A 5 15.73 -8.28 1.57
C MET A 5 16.74 -8.36 2.71
N VAL A 6 16.94 -7.22 3.38
CA VAL A 6 17.74 -7.10 4.60
C VAL A 6 16.86 -6.64 5.76
N LYS A 7 17.11 -7.19 6.94
CA LYS A 7 16.47 -6.74 8.18
C LYS A 7 17.07 -5.41 8.62
N ALA A 8 16.25 -4.56 9.23
CA ALA A 8 16.68 -3.28 9.76
C ALA A 8 15.85 -2.87 10.99
N ALA A 9 16.41 -2.00 11.82
CA ALA A 9 15.67 -1.32 12.90
C ALA A 9 15.25 0.08 12.46
N PHE A 10 14.05 0.52 12.88
CA PHE A 10 13.61 1.89 12.65
C PHE A 10 14.45 2.88 13.47
N VAL A 11 14.89 3.98 12.84
CA VAL A 11 15.61 5.06 13.51
C VAL A 11 14.75 6.32 13.57
N GLU A 12 14.36 6.85 12.42
CA GLU A 12 13.63 8.12 12.34
C GLU A 12 12.85 8.26 11.03
N ARG A 13 11.65 8.84 11.08
CA ARG A 13 10.89 9.23 9.87
C ARG A 13 11.19 10.69 9.53
N LEU A 14 11.99 10.91 8.49
CA LEU A 14 12.43 12.25 8.07
C LEU A 14 11.31 13.06 7.41
N ASN A 15 10.48 12.41 6.61
CA ASN A 15 9.30 13.01 5.98
C ASN A 15 8.34 11.90 5.47
N ARG A 16 7.27 12.29 4.77
CA ARG A 16 6.28 11.35 4.24
C ARG A 16 6.84 10.25 3.33
N PHE A 17 8.02 10.42 2.72
CA PHE A 17 8.59 9.48 1.76
C PHE A 17 10.02 9.04 2.07
N ALA A 18 10.58 9.44 3.22
CA ALA A 18 11.96 9.10 3.59
C ALA A 18 12.08 8.83 5.09
N MET A 19 12.91 7.84 5.43
CA MET A 19 13.26 7.47 6.80
C MET A 19 14.72 7.02 6.88
N LEU A 20 15.26 7.04 8.09
CA LEU A 20 16.51 6.37 8.43
C LEU A 20 16.20 5.01 9.07
N ALA A 21 16.97 4.02 8.69
CA ALA A 21 16.96 2.69 9.31
C ALA A 21 18.40 2.26 9.63
N ASP A 22 18.55 1.43 10.65
CA ASP A 22 19.82 0.80 11.01
C ASP A 22 19.88 -0.60 10.41
N VAL A 23 20.87 -0.84 9.55
CA VAL A 23 21.19 -2.16 8.99
C VAL A 23 22.55 -2.56 9.54
N ASN A 24 22.57 -3.49 10.50
CA ASN A 24 23.80 -4.01 11.13
C ASN A 24 24.74 -2.90 11.65
N GLY A 25 24.20 -1.90 12.35
CA GLY A 25 24.94 -0.76 12.91
C GLY A 25 25.21 0.37 11.93
N ARG A 26 24.74 0.27 10.68
CA ARG A 26 24.89 1.31 9.65
C ARG A 26 23.55 1.97 9.34
N ARG A 27 23.50 3.29 9.50
CA ARG A 27 22.35 4.10 9.07
C ARG A 27 22.24 4.16 7.55
N VAL A 28 21.07 3.81 7.03
CA VAL A 28 20.74 3.88 5.60
C VAL A 28 19.50 4.75 5.38
N LEU A 29 19.46 5.44 4.23
CA LEU A 29 18.33 6.26 3.83
C LEU A 29 17.34 5.43 3.00
N CYS A 30 16.15 5.23 3.53
CA CYS A 30 15.11 4.39 2.92
C CYS A 30 13.96 5.24 2.39
N HIS A 31 13.46 4.89 1.21
CA HIS A 31 12.19 5.42 0.72
C HIS A 31 11.04 4.66 1.36
N VAL A 32 9.95 5.37 1.64
CA VAL A 32 8.68 4.76 2.03
C VAL A 32 7.61 5.13 1.02
N ALA A 33 7.10 4.11 0.33
CA ALA A 33 6.09 4.24 -0.71
C ALA A 33 4.67 4.29 -0.13
N ASN A 34 4.48 5.06 0.94
CA ASN A 34 3.20 5.24 1.61
C ASN A 34 3.20 6.58 2.35
N SER A 35 2.23 7.43 2.00
CA SER A 35 2.07 8.78 2.55
C SER A 35 1.37 8.82 3.90
N GLY A 36 0.83 7.69 4.38
CA GLY A 36 0.24 7.54 5.70
C GLY A 36 1.26 7.74 6.82
N ARG A 37 0.77 7.80 8.06
CA ARG A 37 1.64 8.08 9.21
C ARG A 37 2.44 6.84 9.63
N LEU A 38 1.83 5.65 9.51
CA LEU A 38 2.43 4.36 9.81
C LEU A 38 3.10 4.32 11.20
N ARG A 39 2.50 4.95 12.21
CA ARG A 39 3.14 5.11 13.53
C ARG A 39 3.30 3.78 14.25
N GLU A 40 2.31 2.92 14.08
CA GLU A 40 2.24 1.57 14.59
C GLU A 40 3.25 0.63 13.90
N LEU A 41 3.59 0.90 12.63
CA LEU A 41 4.58 0.11 11.90
C LEU A 41 6.01 0.62 12.09
N LEU A 42 6.19 1.94 12.09
CA LEU A 42 7.50 2.59 12.19
C LEU A 42 7.87 2.83 13.66
N SER A 43 8.05 1.73 14.37
CA SER A 43 8.44 1.70 15.76
C SER A 43 9.78 0.99 15.91
N PRO A 44 10.66 1.41 16.84
CA PRO A 44 11.86 0.66 17.19
C PRO A 44 11.58 -0.78 17.67
N ALA A 45 10.34 -1.08 18.09
CA ALA A 45 9.92 -2.42 18.51
C ALA A 45 9.73 -3.39 17.33
N ASN A 46 9.52 -2.88 16.11
CA ASN A 46 9.24 -3.71 14.94
C ASN A 46 10.49 -3.96 14.11
N THR A 47 10.57 -5.13 13.48
CA THR A 47 11.65 -5.43 12.52
C THR A 47 11.23 -4.97 11.12
N LEU A 48 12.06 -4.16 10.48
CA LEU A 48 11.82 -3.72 9.12
C LEU A 48 12.48 -4.69 8.14
N TRP A 49 11.85 -4.87 6.98
CA TRP A 49 12.44 -5.56 5.85
C TRP A 49 12.60 -4.59 4.68
N LEU A 50 13.84 -4.38 4.29
CA LEU A 50 14.24 -3.43 3.26
C LEU A 50 14.73 -4.17 2.02
N SER A 51 14.46 -3.65 0.83
CA SER A 51 15.15 -4.06 -0.39
C SER A 51 16.13 -2.98 -0.84
N ALA A 52 17.17 -3.37 -1.58
CA ALA A 52 17.98 -2.40 -2.30
C ALA A 52 17.11 -1.59 -3.27
N ALA A 53 17.36 -0.29 -3.35
CA ALA A 53 16.70 0.55 -4.34
C ALA A 53 17.14 0.11 -5.76
N PRO A 54 16.20 0.01 -6.73
CA PRO A 54 16.58 -0.22 -8.12
C PRO A 54 17.52 0.87 -8.61
N LEU A 55 18.53 0.46 -9.38
CA LEU A 55 19.40 1.39 -10.09
C LEU A 55 18.58 2.21 -11.09
N PRO A 56 18.91 3.50 -11.29
CA PRO A 56 18.23 4.30 -12.30
C PRO A 56 18.40 3.65 -13.68
N THR A 57 17.29 3.28 -14.33
CA THR A 57 17.30 2.73 -15.70
C THR A 57 17.39 3.84 -16.75
N ASN A 58 17.04 5.07 -16.39
CA ASN A 58 17.14 6.25 -17.25
C ASN A 58 18.35 7.11 -16.82
N PRO A 59 19.35 7.33 -17.70
CA PRO A 59 20.51 8.19 -17.42
C PRO A 59 20.15 9.64 -17.11
N LYS A 60 18.98 10.12 -17.56
CA LYS A 60 18.47 11.48 -17.30
C LYS A 60 17.67 11.61 -16.01
N ALA A 61 17.38 10.50 -15.32
CA ALA A 61 16.69 10.57 -14.04
C ALA A 61 17.59 11.20 -12.98
N THR A 62 17.03 12.09 -12.15
CA THR A 62 17.73 12.61 -10.98
C THR A 62 18.17 11.43 -10.12
N LYS A 63 19.47 11.36 -9.77
CA LYS A 63 20.01 10.27 -8.98
C LYS A 63 19.19 10.11 -7.70
N ARG A 64 18.56 8.95 -7.55
CA ARG A 64 17.79 8.58 -6.36
C ARG A 64 18.69 8.69 -5.14
N LYS A 65 18.26 9.44 -4.11
CA LYS A 65 19.02 9.65 -2.87
C LYS A 65 18.89 8.47 -1.89
N THR A 66 17.72 7.83 -1.86
CA THR A 66 17.43 6.69 -0.99
C THR A 66 18.08 5.44 -1.57
N THR A 67 18.85 4.72 -0.76
CA THR A 67 19.57 3.50 -1.18
C THR A 67 18.73 2.24 -1.00
N HIS A 68 17.64 2.33 -0.22
CA HIS A 68 16.74 1.22 0.07
C HIS A 68 15.27 1.63 -0.09
N ASP A 69 14.40 0.64 -0.21
CA ASP A 69 12.95 0.74 -0.11
C ASP A 69 12.45 -0.03 1.12
N LEU A 70 11.61 0.58 1.95
CA LEU A 70 10.86 -0.17 2.96
C LEU A 70 9.81 -1.04 2.25
N ARG A 71 9.85 -2.35 2.48
CA ARG A 71 8.93 -3.31 1.85
C ARG A 71 7.91 -3.83 2.84
N LEU A 72 8.39 -4.46 3.90
CA LEU A 72 7.56 -5.08 4.93
C LEU A 72 7.98 -4.61 6.32
N VAL A 73 7.05 -4.70 7.25
CA VAL A 73 7.29 -4.53 8.68
C VAL A 73 6.78 -5.78 9.37
N ASP A 74 7.65 -6.43 10.14
CA ASP A 74 7.30 -7.54 11.01
C ASP A 74 6.75 -6.98 12.32
N VAL A 75 5.46 -7.22 12.55
CA VAL A 75 4.73 -6.86 13.75
C VAL A 75 4.30 -8.16 14.41
N GLU A 76 4.97 -8.54 15.49
CA GLU A 76 4.66 -9.75 16.26
C GLU A 76 4.64 -11.05 15.41
N GLY A 77 5.54 -11.17 14.44
CA GLY A 77 5.61 -12.32 13.53
C GLY A 77 4.69 -12.23 12.30
N VAL A 78 3.88 -11.16 12.21
CA VAL A 78 3.03 -10.88 11.04
C VAL A 78 3.69 -9.86 10.15
N LEU A 79 3.83 -10.20 8.87
CA LEU A 79 4.44 -9.31 7.87
C LEU A 79 3.40 -8.38 7.27
N VAL A 80 3.51 -7.11 7.59
CA VAL A 80 2.65 -6.04 7.07
C VAL A 80 3.36 -5.35 5.90
N SER A 81 2.67 -5.23 4.76
CA SER A 81 3.19 -4.47 3.62
C SER A 81 3.15 -2.97 3.90
N ALA A 82 4.31 -2.31 3.79
CA ALA A 82 4.41 -0.85 3.90
C ALA A 82 4.29 -0.15 2.54
N ASP A 83 4.23 -0.89 1.42
CA ASP A 83 4.13 -0.34 0.08
C ASP A 83 2.67 -0.17 -0.35
N ALA A 84 2.19 1.08 -0.34
CA ALA A 84 0.82 1.41 -0.72
C ALA A 84 0.54 1.28 -2.23
N ARG A 85 1.56 1.00 -3.06
CA ARG A 85 1.37 0.74 -4.50
C ARG A 85 0.96 -0.71 -4.77
N LEU A 86 1.27 -1.62 -3.86
CA LEU A 86 1.07 -3.05 -4.03
C LEU A 86 -0.41 -3.48 -4.07
N PRO A 87 -1.34 -2.92 -3.26
CA PRO A 87 -2.74 -3.33 -3.26
C PRO A 87 -3.40 -3.30 -4.65
N ASN A 88 -3.22 -2.23 -5.43
CA ASN A 88 -3.82 -2.11 -6.76
C ASN A 88 -3.33 -3.22 -7.70
N HIS A 89 -2.03 -3.53 -7.66
CA HIS A 89 -1.44 -4.60 -8.46
C HIS A 89 -1.98 -5.97 -8.05
N LEU A 90 -2.00 -6.26 -6.75
CA LEU A 90 -2.49 -7.54 -6.23
C LEU A 90 -3.98 -7.73 -6.52
N LEU A 91 -4.78 -6.67 -6.38
CA LEU A 91 -6.20 -6.70 -6.67
C LEU A 91 -6.43 -6.98 -8.17
N ARG A 92 -5.72 -6.28 -9.05
CA ARG A 92 -5.77 -6.54 -10.49
C ARG A 92 -5.39 -7.99 -10.81
N GLU A 93 -4.26 -8.46 -10.28
CA GLU A 93 -3.79 -9.83 -10.50
C GLU A 93 -4.81 -10.86 -10.02
N ALA A 94 -5.43 -10.64 -8.85
CA ALA A 94 -6.45 -11.52 -8.30
C ALA A 94 -7.74 -11.55 -9.13
N ILE A 95 -8.15 -10.42 -9.70
CA ILE A 95 -9.29 -10.33 -10.63
C ILE A 95 -8.96 -11.07 -11.93
N GLU A 96 -7.84 -10.74 -12.57
CA GLU A 96 -7.44 -11.33 -13.87
C GLU A 96 -7.19 -12.84 -13.79
N SER A 97 -6.78 -13.34 -12.62
CA SER A 97 -6.60 -14.79 -12.37
C SER A 97 -7.86 -15.50 -11.85
N GLY A 98 -8.99 -14.81 -11.72
CA GLY A 98 -10.25 -15.40 -11.25
C GLY A 98 -10.25 -15.83 -9.78
N ARG A 99 -9.35 -15.28 -8.95
CA ARG A 99 -9.26 -15.60 -7.51
C ARG A 99 -10.29 -14.86 -6.66
N LEU A 100 -11.02 -13.91 -7.24
CA LEU A 100 -12.10 -13.16 -6.60
C LEU A 100 -13.41 -13.43 -7.35
N PRO A 101 -14.21 -14.43 -6.91
CA PRO A 101 -15.44 -14.84 -7.57
C PRO A 101 -16.47 -13.72 -7.73
N GLU A 102 -16.43 -12.71 -6.85
CA GLU A 102 -17.30 -11.53 -6.89
C GLU A 102 -17.11 -10.69 -8.16
N PHE A 103 -15.97 -10.84 -8.84
CA PHE A 103 -15.66 -10.18 -10.10
C PHE A 103 -15.75 -11.12 -11.31
N ALA A 104 -16.34 -12.31 -11.15
CA ALA A 104 -16.56 -13.22 -12.27
C ALA A 104 -17.45 -12.57 -13.35
N GLY A 105 -17.08 -12.76 -14.62
CA GLY A 105 -17.81 -12.21 -15.77
C GLY A 105 -17.27 -10.86 -16.28
N PHE A 106 -16.36 -10.20 -15.55
CA PHE A 106 -15.58 -9.09 -16.09
C PHE A 106 -14.31 -9.62 -16.78
N ASP A 107 -14.16 -9.36 -18.09
CA ASP A 107 -13.07 -9.88 -18.92
C ASP A 107 -12.02 -8.83 -19.29
N GLN A 108 -12.29 -7.54 -19.03
CA GLN A 108 -11.34 -6.46 -19.24
C GLN A 108 -11.10 -5.67 -17.95
N VAL A 109 -9.82 -5.40 -17.66
CA VAL A 109 -9.38 -4.60 -16.51
C VAL A 109 -8.56 -3.41 -16.99
N ARG A 110 -8.98 -2.19 -16.65
CA ARG A 110 -8.24 -0.96 -16.92
C ARG A 110 -7.84 -0.30 -15.60
N SER A 111 -6.60 0.16 -15.48
CA SER A 111 -6.10 0.83 -14.29
C SER A 111 -6.13 2.36 -14.40
N GLU A 112 -6.15 3.03 -13.23
CA GLU A 112 -5.99 4.49 -13.08
C GLU A 112 -7.02 5.28 -13.92
N VAL A 113 -8.30 4.90 -13.82
CA VAL A 113 -9.38 5.45 -14.65
C VAL A 113 -9.95 6.72 -14.04
N THR A 114 -10.04 7.78 -14.85
CA THR A 114 -10.69 9.02 -14.44
C THR A 114 -12.21 8.85 -14.44
N HIS A 115 -12.85 9.14 -13.32
CA HIS A 115 -14.30 9.19 -13.18
C HIS A 115 -14.70 10.42 -12.36
N GLY A 116 -15.57 11.26 -12.93
CA GLY A 116 -15.88 12.57 -12.36
C GLY A 116 -14.62 13.41 -12.18
N ASP A 117 -14.31 13.77 -10.94
CA ASP A 117 -13.17 14.60 -10.58
C ASP A 117 -12.06 13.83 -9.82
N SER A 118 -12.09 12.49 -9.88
CA SER A 118 -11.10 11.61 -9.25
C SER A 118 -10.56 10.57 -10.23
N ARG A 119 -9.41 10.02 -9.88
CA ARG A 119 -8.82 8.87 -10.56
C ARG A 119 -8.97 7.66 -9.64
N LEU A 120 -9.74 6.69 -10.11
CA LEU A 120 -10.03 5.44 -9.40
C LEU A 120 -9.07 4.34 -9.84
N ASP A 121 -8.86 3.36 -8.98
CA ASP A 121 -7.81 2.35 -9.19
C ASP A 121 -8.08 1.45 -10.40
N LEU A 122 -9.29 0.91 -10.54
CA LEU A 122 -9.66 0.01 -11.64
C LEU A 122 -11.07 0.29 -12.21
N LEU A 123 -11.22 0.02 -13.50
CA LEU A 123 -12.51 -0.17 -14.19
C LEU A 123 -12.53 -1.58 -14.77
N LEU A 124 -13.54 -2.35 -14.40
CA LEU A 124 -13.81 -3.66 -14.95
C LEU A 124 -14.93 -3.57 -15.98
N THR A 125 -14.81 -4.29 -17.09
CA THR A 125 -15.85 -4.39 -18.12
C THR A 125 -16.11 -5.87 -18.42
N GLY A 126 -17.39 -6.22 -18.61
CA GLY A 126 -17.83 -7.57 -18.96
C GLY A 126 -19.19 -7.51 -19.64
N GLY A 127 -19.25 -7.88 -20.92
CA GLY A 127 -20.46 -7.69 -21.73
C GLY A 127 -20.89 -6.21 -21.76
N SER A 128 -22.11 -5.90 -21.31
CA SER A 128 -22.63 -4.54 -21.18
C SER A 128 -22.44 -3.93 -19.78
N SER A 129 -21.86 -4.68 -18.84
CA SER A 129 -21.67 -4.26 -17.45
C SER A 129 -20.30 -3.62 -17.23
N THR A 130 -20.27 -2.61 -16.36
CA THR A 130 -19.04 -1.98 -15.87
C THR A 130 -19.02 -1.93 -14.36
N CYS A 131 -17.83 -2.01 -13.76
CA CYS A 131 -17.64 -1.91 -12.32
C CYS A 131 -16.42 -1.02 -12.03
N LEU A 132 -16.63 0.04 -11.25
CA LEU A 132 -15.55 0.87 -10.74
C LEU A 132 -15.07 0.30 -9.40
N VAL A 133 -13.76 0.13 -9.27
CA VAL A 133 -13.14 -0.46 -8.09
C VAL A 133 -12.03 0.45 -7.57
N GLU A 134 -12.02 0.63 -6.25
CA GLU A 134 -11.02 1.41 -5.53
C GLU A 134 -10.47 0.55 -4.39
N ALA A 135 -9.17 0.29 -4.39
CA ALA A 135 -8.49 -0.42 -3.33
C ALA A 135 -8.18 0.53 -2.16
N LYS A 136 -8.26 0.00 -0.94
CA LYS A 136 -7.78 0.69 0.27
C LYS A 136 -6.81 -0.21 1.01
N SER A 137 -5.64 0.33 1.34
CA SER A 137 -4.66 -0.38 2.16
C SER A 137 -5.06 -0.28 3.63
N VAL A 138 -5.24 -1.44 4.27
CA VAL A 138 -5.63 -1.54 5.69
C VAL A 138 -4.45 -2.15 6.43
N THR A 139 -3.82 -1.34 7.29
CA THR A 139 -2.63 -1.75 8.06
C THR A 139 -2.74 -1.44 9.55
N LEU A 140 -3.73 -0.63 9.94
CA LEU A 140 -4.05 -0.35 11.33
C LEU A 140 -4.92 -1.48 11.89
N VAL A 141 -4.56 -1.98 13.08
CA VAL A 141 -5.36 -2.95 13.83
C VAL A 141 -5.84 -2.31 15.13
N ASN A 142 -7.13 -2.47 15.44
CA ASN A 142 -7.70 -2.06 16.72
C ASN A 142 -7.14 -2.96 17.83
N PRO A 143 -6.40 -2.41 18.82
CA PRO A 143 -5.83 -3.21 19.89
C PRO A 143 -6.87 -3.78 20.85
N ILE A 144 -8.07 -3.20 20.92
CA ILE A 144 -9.15 -3.66 21.82
C ILE A 144 -9.96 -4.80 21.20
N GLY A 145 -9.99 -4.89 19.87
CA GLY A 145 -10.86 -5.80 19.13
C GLY A 145 -12.31 -5.31 19.00
N ASP A 146 -13.18 -6.16 18.47
CA ASP A 146 -14.62 -5.94 18.43
C ASP A 146 -15.32 -6.36 19.75
N GLU A 147 -16.65 -6.34 19.75
CA GLU A 147 -17.49 -6.76 20.88
C GLU A 147 -17.25 -8.23 21.32
N ARG A 148 -16.61 -9.05 20.48
CA ARG A 148 -16.27 -10.45 20.72
C ARG A 148 -14.80 -10.62 21.13
N GLY A 149 -14.02 -9.54 21.15
CA GLY A 149 -12.60 -9.55 21.44
C GLY A 149 -11.72 -9.93 20.24
N GLU A 150 -12.27 -10.01 19.03
CA GLU A 150 -11.53 -10.35 17.81
C GLU A 150 -10.79 -9.13 17.27
N ARG A 151 -9.55 -9.31 16.79
CA ARG A 151 -8.76 -8.20 16.23
C ARG A 151 -9.41 -7.65 14.95
N VAL A 152 -9.63 -6.34 14.90
CA VAL A 152 -10.26 -5.66 13.76
C VAL A 152 -9.26 -4.80 13.00
N ALA A 153 -9.20 -4.97 11.68
CA ALA A 153 -8.44 -4.08 10.81
C ALA A 153 -9.24 -2.80 10.50
N LEU A 154 -8.59 -1.64 10.56
CA LEU A 154 -9.23 -0.32 10.44
C LEU A 154 -8.64 0.50 9.30
N PHE A 155 -9.51 1.24 8.61
CA PHE A 155 -9.14 2.28 7.67
C PHE A 155 -10.09 3.49 7.83
N PRO A 156 -9.58 4.74 7.83
CA PRO A 156 -8.18 5.15 7.68
C PRO A 156 -7.42 5.23 9.02
N ASP A 157 -6.09 5.33 8.97
CA ASP A 157 -5.21 5.57 10.14
C ASP A 157 -5.21 7.04 10.62
N ALA A 158 -5.68 7.95 9.77
CA ALA A 158 -5.86 9.37 10.05
C ALA A 158 -6.96 9.96 9.13
N PRO A 159 -7.57 11.12 9.49
CA PRO A 159 -8.55 11.78 8.62
C PRO A 159 -8.02 11.97 7.18
N THR A 160 -8.80 11.52 6.19
CA THR A 160 -8.42 11.59 4.76
C THR A 160 -9.53 12.21 3.90
N SER A 161 -9.32 13.47 3.51
CA SER A 161 -10.21 14.19 2.58
C SER A 161 -10.23 13.53 1.20
N ARG A 162 -9.08 13.04 0.73
CA ARG A 162 -8.96 12.29 -0.52
C ARG A 162 -9.74 10.98 -0.47
N GLY A 163 -9.62 10.21 0.61
CA GLY A 163 -10.38 8.97 0.78
C GLY A 163 -11.88 9.20 0.75
N ARG A 164 -12.37 10.20 1.49
CA ARG A 164 -13.78 10.62 1.45
C ARG A 164 -14.23 10.99 0.04
N LYS A 165 -13.43 11.77 -0.69
CA LYS A 165 -13.72 12.17 -2.06
C LYS A 165 -13.91 10.96 -2.99
N HIS A 166 -13.02 9.98 -2.90
CA HIS A 166 -13.09 8.78 -3.74
C HIS A 166 -14.35 7.95 -3.43
N VAL A 167 -14.70 7.77 -2.15
CA VAL A 167 -15.93 7.06 -1.76
C VAL A 167 -17.17 7.78 -2.28
N LEU A 168 -17.24 9.11 -2.15
CA LEU A 168 -18.37 9.88 -2.68
C LEU A 168 -18.51 9.74 -4.20
N ASN A 169 -17.39 9.69 -4.93
CA ASN A 169 -17.43 9.43 -6.37
C ASN A 169 -17.93 8.04 -6.72
N LEU A 170 -17.61 7.02 -5.93
CA LEU A 170 -18.19 5.68 -6.13
C LEU A 170 -19.69 5.68 -5.83
N CYS A 171 -20.14 6.33 -4.76
CA CYS A 171 -21.57 6.46 -4.47
C CYS A 171 -22.33 7.15 -5.60
N ASN A 172 -21.74 8.18 -6.24
CA ASN A 172 -22.35 8.87 -7.38
C ASN A 172 -22.35 8.05 -8.68
N ALA A 173 -21.50 7.02 -8.78
CA ALA A 173 -21.43 6.16 -9.95
C ALA A 173 -22.50 5.06 -9.94
N VAL A 174 -23.00 4.69 -8.77
CA VAL A 174 -24.12 3.76 -8.62
C VAL A 174 -25.41 4.57 -8.69
N LYS A 175 -26.21 4.34 -9.73
CA LYS A 175 -27.55 4.94 -9.90
C LYS A 175 -28.63 3.92 -9.63
#